data_AF-C5T5F4-F1
#
_entry.id   AF-C5T5F4-F1
#
_cell.length_a   1.000
_cell.length_b   1.000
_cell.length_c   1.000
_cell.angle_alpha   90.00
_cell.angle_beta   90.00
_cell.angle_gamma   90.00
#
_symmetry.space_group_name_H-M   'P 1'
#
loop_
_entity.id
_entity.type
_entity.pdbx_description
1 polymer ?
#
loop_
_entity_poly.entity_id
_entity_poly.type
_entity_poly.pdbx_seq_one_letter_code
_entity_poly.pdbx_strand_id
1 'polypeptide(L)'
;MHIQSINIGTARRLRIGEHQILTAIGKTPVPGPITVGRLGLEGDEQADLSVHGGLDKAVYAYPAAHYAFWQAQRRERGISPLDDTLPPGFMGENLTVDGLLEHEVYVGDRLHFPDCVLRVTAPREPCYKFNAVMGFAQAGRAMAIEGCCGYYLAVEQPGTLAAGQQAVLKPGQRGLSIAQAFAGKFAKHSR
;
A
#
# COMPACT_ATOMS: atom_id res chain seq x y z
N MET A 1 8.14 -13.06 3.64
CA MET A 1 7.69 -12.00 2.71
C MET A 1 8.84 -11.64 1.79
N HIS A 2 8.57 -11.39 0.51
CA HIS A 2 9.58 -10.97 -0.47
C HIS A 2 9.20 -9.62 -1.08
N ILE A 3 10.15 -8.71 -1.29
CA ILE A 3 9.92 -7.44 -1.98
C ILE A 3 10.13 -7.65 -3.47
N GLN A 4 9.05 -7.58 -4.27
CA GLN A 4 9.16 -7.59 -5.73
C GLN A 4 9.66 -6.25 -6.27
N SER A 5 9.09 -5.15 -5.75
CA SER A 5 9.39 -3.79 -6.21
C SER A 5 9.42 -2.82 -5.05
N ILE A 6 10.30 -1.84 -5.15
CA ILE A 6 10.33 -0.66 -4.30
C ILE A 6 9.91 0.52 -5.16
N ASN A 7 8.90 1.26 -4.71
CA ASN A 7 8.33 2.36 -5.46
C ASN A 7 8.35 3.63 -4.61
N ILE A 8 8.73 4.74 -5.23
CA ILE A 8 8.65 6.08 -4.63
C ILE A 8 7.88 7.00 -5.55
N GLY A 9 7.40 8.12 -5.02
CA GLY A 9 6.82 9.17 -5.83
C GLY A 9 6.83 10.50 -5.12
N THR A 10 7.04 11.55 -5.89
CA THR A 10 6.80 12.93 -5.45
C THR A 10 5.34 13.30 -5.69
N ALA A 11 4.83 14.21 -4.88
CA ALA A 11 3.45 14.62 -4.92
C ALA A 11 3.19 15.43 -6.20
N ARG A 12 2.25 14.95 -7.02
CA ARG A 12 1.86 15.57 -8.29
C ARG A 12 0.40 15.99 -8.26
N ARG A 13 0.04 16.99 -9.06
CA ARG A 13 -1.35 17.44 -9.22
C ARG A 13 -2.12 16.43 -10.06
N LEU A 14 -3.16 15.85 -9.49
CA LEU A 14 -4.14 15.02 -10.18
C LEU A 14 -5.41 15.84 -10.38
N ARG A 15 -5.92 15.87 -11.62
CA ARG A 15 -7.20 16.48 -11.93
C ARG A 15 -8.33 15.50 -11.64
N ILE A 16 -9.26 15.87 -10.78
CA ILE A 16 -10.47 15.11 -10.47
C ILE A 16 -11.66 16.05 -10.70
N GLY A 17 -12.36 15.86 -11.83
CA GLY A 17 -13.36 16.81 -12.32
C GLY A 17 -12.74 18.18 -12.61
N GLU A 18 -13.25 19.21 -11.94
CA GLU A 18 -12.75 20.60 -12.02
C GLU A 18 -11.64 20.91 -11.02
N HIS A 19 -11.39 20.03 -10.05
CA HIS A 19 -10.41 20.26 -8.99
C HIS A 19 -9.03 19.70 -9.34
N GLN A 20 -7.98 20.39 -8.89
CA GLN A 20 -6.61 19.89 -8.87
C GLN A 20 -6.22 19.52 -7.45
N ILE A 21 -5.86 18.26 -7.24
CA ILE A 21 -5.59 17.69 -5.92
C ILE A 21 -4.18 17.13 -5.91
N LEU A 22 -3.40 17.48 -4.88
CA LEU A 22 -2.05 16.97 -4.70
C LEU A 22 -2.09 15.49 -4.23
N THR A 23 -1.33 14.62 -4.90
CA THR A 23 -1.29 13.19 -4.59
C THR A 23 0.05 12.55 -4.95
N ALA A 24 0.50 11.60 -4.13
CA ALA A 24 1.68 10.76 -4.36
C ALA A 24 1.30 9.27 -4.59
N ILE A 25 0.07 9.01 -5.07
CA ILE A 25 -0.45 7.66 -5.27
C ILE A 25 0.15 6.96 -6.51
N GLY A 26 0.64 7.70 -7.50
CA GLY A 26 1.24 7.11 -8.68
C GLY A 26 2.74 6.97 -8.52
N LYS A 27 3.18 6.04 -7.67
CA LYS A 27 4.60 5.77 -7.42
C LYS A 27 5.18 4.95 -8.56
N THR A 28 6.49 5.07 -8.77
CA THR A 28 7.22 4.35 -9.81
C THR A 28 8.34 3.51 -9.20
N PRO A 29 8.64 2.33 -9.77
CA PRO A 29 9.76 1.51 -9.32
C PRO A 29 11.09 2.27 -9.36
N VAL A 30 11.95 2.01 -8.37
CA VAL A 30 13.34 2.51 -8.36
C VAL A 30 14.33 1.35 -8.41
N PRO A 31 15.45 1.51 -9.13
CA PRO A 31 16.49 0.50 -9.15
C PRO A 31 17.37 0.58 -7.89
N GLY A 32 17.85 -0.57 -7.45
CA GLY A 32 18.86 -0.68 -6.40
C GLY A 32 18.33 -0.45 -4.98
N PRO A 33 19.26 -0.41 -3.99
CA PRO A 33 18.90 -0.19 -2.59
C PRO A 33 18.44 1.24 -2.32
N ILE A 34 17.50 1.41 -1.38
CA ILE A 34 16.96 2.69 -0.93
C ILE A 34 17.11 2.85 0.58
N THR A 35 17.44 4.06 1.01
CA THR A 35 17.48 4.42 2.43
C THR A 35 16.07 4.46 3.01
N VAL A 36 15.89 3.86 4.19
CA VAL A 36 14.65 3.88 4.97
C VAL A 36 14.87 4.72 6.22
N GLY A 37 14.26 5.91 6.27
CA GLY A 37 14.22 6.78 7.43
C GLY A 37 12.96 6.56 8.26
N ARG A 38 12.88 7.21 9.43
CA ARG A 38 11.72 7.08 10.35
C ARG A 38 10.37 7.44 9.71
N LEU A 39 10.37 8.33 8.72
CA LEU A 39 9.15 8.81 8.05
C LEU A 39 8.86 8.13 6.72
N GLY A 40 9.73 7.24 6.23
CA GLY A 40 9.53 6.54 4.96
C GLY A 40 10.82 6.35 4.16
N LEU A 41 10.65 6.07 2.87
CA LEU A 41 11.75 5.87 1.93
C LEU A 41 12.32 7.21 1.46
N GLU A 42 13.64 7.26 1.28
CA GLU A 42 14.31 8.44 0.71
C GLU A 42 13.77 8.78 -0.68
N GLY A 43 13.39 10.05 -0.89
CA GLY A 43 12.80 10.52 -2.14
C GLY A 43 11.30 10.23 -2.31
N ASP A 44 10.65 9.55 -1.37
CA ASP A 44 9.20 9.39 -1.36
C ASP A 44 8.50 10.54 -0.60
N GLU A 45 7.40 11.05 -1.15
CA GLU A 45 6.61 12.10 -0.52
C GLU A 45 5.24 11.60 -0.03
N GLN A 46 4.81 12.13 1.10
CA GLN A 46 3.49 11.90 1.67
C GLN A 46 2.65 13.17 1.49
N ALA A 47 1.76 13.17 0.50
CA ALA A 47 1.00 14.36 0.11
C ALA A 47 -0.03 14.84 1.15
N ASP A 48 -0.42 14.01 2.13
CA ASP A 48 -1.43 14.35 3.13
C ASP A 48 -1.22 13.56 4.43
N LEU A 49 -0.37 14.10 5.31
CA LEU A 49 -0.01 13.49 6.59
C LEU A 49 -1.18 13.31 7.57
N SER A 50 -2.32 13.99 7.35
CA SER A 50 -3.50 13.84 8.21
C SER A 50 -4.20 12.50 8.02
N VAL A 51 -4.13 11.95 6.80
CA VAL A 51 -4.81 10.69 6.44
C VAL A 51 -3.80 9.59 6.08
N HIS A 52 -2.73 9.95 5.37
CA HIS A 52 -1.75 9.02 4.82
C HIS A 52 -0.34 9.48 5.18
N GLY A 53 0.43 8.61 5.83
CA GLY A 53 1.78 8.95 6.27
C GLY A 53 1.90 9.27 7.76
N GLY A 54 3.05 9.81 8.14
CA GLY A 54 3.49 9.90 9.52
C GLY A 54 4.15 8.62 10.02
N LEU A 55 4.61 8.62 11.28
CA LEU A 55 5.46 7.55 11.84
C LEU A 55 4.80 6.16 11.80
N ASP A 56 3.49 6.08 12.01
CA ASP A 56 2.76 4.80 11.96
C ASP A 56 2.37 4.38 10.54
N LYS A 57 2.55 5.23 9.52
CA LYS A 57 2.19 4.94 8.13
C LYS A 57 3.32 5.31 7.17
N ALA A 58 4.56 5.16 7.65
CA ALA A 58 5.77 5.60 6.99
C ALA A 58 6.00 4.88 5.65
N VAL A 59 5.64 3.60 5.59
CA VAL A 59 5.76 2.75 4.40
C VAL A 59 4.43 2.04 4.18
N TYR A 60 3.96 1.99 2.93
CA TYR A 60 2.80 1.21 2.53
C TYR A 60 3.24 -0.04 1.76
N ALA A 61 2.86 -1.22 2.24
CA ALA A 61 3.10 -2.50 1.57
C ALA A 61 1.80 -3.05 0.98
N TYR A 62 1.89 -3.56 -0.24
CA TYR A 62 0.74 -4.08 -0.98
C TYR A 62 1.05 -5.44 -1.63
N PRO A 63 0.25 -6.48 -1.34
CA PRO A 63 0.44 -7.79 -1.93
C PRO A 63 0.26 -7.80 -3.45
N ALA A 64 1.25 -8.31 -4.18
CA ALA A 64 1.22 -8.43 -5.64
C ALA A 64 0.07 -9.32 -6.13
N ALA A 65 -0.35 -10.29 -5.32
CA ALA A 65 -1.48 -11.19 -5.60
C ALA A 65 -2.78 -10.44 -5.97
N HIS A 66 -2.97 -9.21 -5.48
CA HIS A 66 -4.18 -8.42 -5.70
C HIS A 66 -4.17 -7.62 -7.00
N TYR A 67 -3.04 -7.55 -7.72
CA TYR A 67 -2.96 -6.82 -8.99
C TYR A 67 -3.89 -7.40 -10.05
N ALA A 68 -3.99 -8.73 -10.12
CA ALA A 68 -4.86 -9.41 -11.07
C ALA A 68 -6.34 -9.04 -10.89
N PHE A 69 -6.79 -8.91 -9.64
CA PHE A 69 -8.13 -8.45 -9.30
C PHE A 69 -8.39 -7.05 -9.86
N TRP A 70 -7.50 -6.10 -9.59
CA TRP A 70 -7.68 -4.72 -10.05
C TRP A 70 -7.61 -4.56 -11.56
N GLN A 71 -6.74 -5.32 -12.23
CA GLN A 71 -6.71 -5.39 -13.69
C GLN A 71 -8.03 -5.92 -14.24
N ALA A 72 -8.58 -7.01 -13.69
CA ALA A 72 -9.88 -7.54 -14.08
C ALA A 72 -11.00 -6.51 -13.89
N GLN A 73 -11.05 -5.85 -12.73
CA GLN A 73 -12.05 -4.80 -12.47
C GLN A 73 -12.00 -3.65 -13.48
N ARG A 74 -10.80 -3.21 -13.90
CA ARG A 74 -10.63 -2.17 -14.92
C ARG A 74 -11.05 -2.64 -16.31
N ARG A 75 -10.70 -3.87 -16.69
CA ARG A 75 -11.07 -4.47 -17.99
C ARG A 75 -12.57 -4.65 -18.13
N GLU A 76 -13.24 -5.20 -17.10
CA GLU A 76 -14.70 -5.37 -17.07
C GLU A 76 -15.46 -4.06 -17.29
N ARG A 77 -14.85 -2.92 -16.95
CA ARG A 77 -15.42 -1.58 -17.06
C ARG A 77 -14.95 -0.81 -18.30
N GLY A 78 -14.16 -1.45 -19.17
CA GLY A 78 -13.63 -0.82 -20.39
C GLY A 78 -12.64 0.32 -20.12
N ILE A 79 -12.03 0.38 -18.94
CA ILE A 79 -11.09 1.44 -18.54
C ILE A 79 -9.69 1.21 -19.14
N SER A 80 -9.37 -0.06 -19.40
CA SER A 80 -8.03 -0.54 -19.72
C SER A 80 -8.16 -1.62 -20.81
N PRO A 81 -7.32 -1.59 -21.86
CA PRO A 81 -7.32 -2.61 -22.89
C PRO A 81 -6.86 -3.97 -22.34
N LEU A 82 -7.07 -5.04 -23.11
CA LEU A 82 -6.83 -6.41 -22.64
C LEU A 82 -5.39 -6.67 -22.17
N ASP A 83 -4.42 -6.02 -22.83
CA ASP A 83 -2.98 -6.22 -22.60
C ASP A 83 -2.35 -5.21 -21.62
N ASP A 84 -3.14 -4.31 -21.04
CA ASP A 84 -2.63 -3.32 -20.10
C ASP A 84 -2.42 -3.95 -18.71
N THR A 85 -1.18 -3.84 -18.23
CA THR A 85 -0.76 -4.39 -16.94
C THR A 85 -0.53 -3.25 -15.98
N LEU A 86 -1.14 -3.35 -14.79
CA LEU A 86 -0.91 -2.36 -13.74
C LEU A 86 0.54 -2.50 -13.24
N PRO A 87 1.37 -1.44 -13.30
CA PRO A 87 2.76 -1.51 -12.86
C PRO A 87 2.87 -1.47 -11.33
N PRO A 88 3.93 -2.03 -10.74
CA PRO A 88 4.23 -1.84 -9.32
C PRO A 88 4.21 -0.35 -8.91
N GLY A 89 3.65 -0.05 -7.74
CA GLY A 89 3.45 1.32 -7.25
C GLY A 89 2.13 1.96 -7.67
N PHE A 90 1.34 1.32 -8.54
CA PHE A 90 0.07 1.87 -9.04
C PHE A 90 -0.99 2.03 -7.94
N MET A 91 -0.93 1.20 -6.89
CA MET A 91 -1.82 1.28 -5.72
C MET A 91 -1.36 2.38 -4.74
N GLY A 92 -0.22 3.03 -5.03
CA GLY A 92 0.45 4.01 -4.19
C GLY A 92 1.34 3.41 -3.13
N GLU A 93 1.64 2.12 -3.23
CA GLU A 93 2.49 1.39 -2.31
C GLU A 93 3.96 1.69 -2.52
N ASN A 94 4.68 1.70 -1.41
CA ASN A 94 6.13 1.76 -1.42
C ASN A 94 6.75 0.39 -1.67
N LEU A 95 6.14 -0.67 -1.14
CA LEU A 95 6.62 -2.04 -1.28
C LEU A 95 5.56 -2.88 -1.96
N THR A 96 5.84 -3.35 -3.16
CA THR A 96 5.06 -4.42 -3.81
C THR A 96 5.63 -5.75 -3.34
N VAL A 97 4.83 -6.58 -2.68
CA VAL A 97 5.33 -7.74 -1.91
C VAL A 97 4.63 -9.06 -2.24
N ASP A 98 5.35 -10.15 -2.06
CA ASP A 98 4.81 -11.52 -2.09
C ASP A 98 4.75 -12.18 -0.72
N GLY A 99 3.80 -13.10 -0.59
CA GLY A 99 3.79 -14.16 0.42
C GLY A 99 3.18 -13.82 1.77
N LEU A 100 2.67 -12.59 1.99
CA LEU A 100 1.88 -12.26 3.17
C LEU A 100 0.63 -11.48 2.75
N LEU A 101 -0.54 -12.07 2.97
CA LEU A 101 -1.84 -11.43 2.75
C LEU A 101 -2.42 -10.86 4.05
N GLU A 102 -3.43 -10.02 3.93
CA GLU A 102 -4.04 -9.26 5.03
C GLU A 102 -4.59 -10.15 6.16
N HIS A 103 -4.94 -11.41 5.88
CA HIS A 103 -5.42 -12.36 6.90
C HIS A 103 -4.29 -13.06 7.67
N GLU A 104 -3.05 -13.00 7.17
CA GLU A 104 -1.87 -13.65 7.74
C GLU A 104 -1.02 -12.68 8.58
N VAL A 105 -1.23 -11.39 8.39
CA VAL A 105 -0.47 -10.31 9.04
C VAL A 105 -1.33 -9.63 10.10
N TYR A 106 -0.74 -9.38 11.27
CA TYR A 106 -1.40 -8.77 12.41
C TYR A 106 -0.81 -7.42 12.77
N VAL A 107 -1.64 -6.52 13.32
CA VAL A 107 -1.13 -5.28 13.91
C VAL A 107 -0.11 -5.62 15.00
N GLY A 108 1.08 -5.03 14.92
CA GLY A 108 2.18 -5.28 15.83
C GLY A 108 3.19 -6.32 15.35
N ASP A 109 2.90 -7.09 14.29
CA ASP A 109 3.88 -7.98 13.67
C ASP A 109 5.08 -7.19 13.11
N ARG A 110 6.25 -7.82 13.12
CA ARG A 110 7.50 -7.22 12.65
C ARG A 110 8.06 -7.97 11.45
N LEU A 111 8.49 -7.22 10.46
CA LEU A 111 9.16 -7.69 9.26
C LEU A 111 10.65 -7.38 9.42
N HIS A 112 11.43 -8.42 9.67
CA HIS A 112 12.87 -8.31 9.85
C HIS A 112 13.58 -8.54 8.51
N PHE A 113 14.13 -7.47 7.97
CA PHE A 113 15.09 -7.49 6.87
C PHE A 113 16.52 -7.50 7.45
N PRO A 114 17.57 -7.71 6.62
CA PRO A 114 18.95 -7.72 7.10
C PRO A 114 19.33 -6.45 7.90
N ASP A 115 18.99 -5.27 7.38
CA ASP A 115 19.41 -3.98 7.96
C ASP A 115 18.23 -3.10 8.41
N CYS A 116 16.99 -3.56 8.29
CA CYS A 116 15.79 -2.76 8.57
C CYS A 116 14.71 -3.60 9.28
N VAL A 117 13.98 -2.97 10.21
CA VAL A 117 12.82 -3.57 10.86
C VAL A 117 11.61 -2.67 10.68
N LEU A 118 10.57 -3.24 10.07
CA LEU A 118 9.29 -2.59 9.85
C LEU A 118 8.21 -3.26 10.69
N ARG A 119 7.40 -2.48 11.41
CA ARG A 119 6.27 -2.98 12.19
C ARG A 119 4.95 -2.67 11.50
N VAL A 120 4.08 -3.67 11.42
CA VAL A 120 2.72 -3.55 10.90
C VAL A 120 1.86 -2.74 11.85
N THR A 121 1.14 -1.75 11.32
CA THR A 121 0.40 -0.78 12.16
C THR A 121 -1.09 -0.76 11.90
N ALA A 122 -1.51 -0.80 10.64
CA ALA A 122 -2.91 -0.65 10.26
C ALA A 122 -3.17 -1.12 8.82
N PRO A 123 -4.40 -1.52 8.48
CA PRO A 123 -4.80 -1.63 7.08
C PRO A 123 -4.77 -0.25 6.42
N ARG A 124 -4.57 -0.21 5.10
CA ARG A 124 -4.74 1.03 4.35
C ARG A 124 -6.21 1.26 4.01
N GLU A 125 -6.70 2.44 4.35
CA GLU A 125 -8.08 2.83 4.03
C GLU A 125 -8.18 3.32 2.57
N PRO A 126 -9.24 2.91 1.84
CA PRO A 126 -9.54 3.48 0.52
C PRO A 126 -9.81 4.98 0.65
N CYS A 127 -9.34 5.74 -0.34
CA CYS A 127 -9.58 7.18 -0.42
C CYS A 127 -10.05 7.59 -1.82
N TYR A 128 -10.64 8.76 -1.97
CA TYR A 128 -11.17 9.21 -3.26
C TYR A 128 -10.07 9.33 -4.35
N LYS A 129 -8.81 9.58 -3.95
CA LYS A 129 -7.65 9.60 -4.88
C LYS A 129 -7.41 8.23 -5.50
N PHE A 130 -7.67 7.15 -4.76
CA PHE A 130 -7.60 5.77 -5.29
C PHE A 130 -8.67 5.54 -6.36
N ASN A 131 -9.92 5.95 -6.12
CA ASN A 131 -11.00 5.84 -7.11
C ASN A 131 -10.64 6.55 -8.42
N ALA A 132 -10.05 7.75 -8.31
CA ALA A 132 -9.65 8.53 -9.48
C ALA A 132 -8.55 7.84 -10.31
N VAL A 133 -7.53 7.28 -9.66
CA VAL A 133 -6.45 6.56 -10.37
C VAL A 133 -6.90 5.22 -10.92
N MET A 134 -7.77 4.52 -10.18
CA MET A 134 -8.40 3.29 -10.64
C MET A 134 -9.34 3.51 -11.83
N GLY A 135 -9.84 4.74 -12.03
CA GLY A 135 -10.68 5.11 -13.16
C GLY A 135 -12.17 4.80 -12.97
N PHE A 136 -12.60 4.39 -11.78
CA PHE A 136 -14.01 4.14 -11.47
C PHE A 136 -14.40 4.47 -10.03
N ALA A 137 -15.60 5.01 -9.87
CA ALA A 137 -16.08 5.56 -8.59
C ALA A 137 -16.21 4.50 -7.48
N GLN A 138 -16.46 3.24 -7.83
CA GLN A 138 -16.69 2.16 -6.87
C GLN A 138 -15.41 1.46 -6.40
N ALA A 139 -14.21 1.90 -6.81
CA ALA A 139 -12.97 1.20 -6.49
C ALA A 139 -12.74 1.06 -4.98
N GLY A 140 -12.96 2.11 -4.20
CA GLY A 140 -12.85 2.05 -2.74
C GLY A 140 -13.87 1.11 -2.10
N ARG A 141 -15.07 0.99 -2.67
CA ARG A 141 -16.08 0.01 -2.22
C ARG A 141 -15.64 -1.41 -2.56
N ALA A 142 -15.10 -1.64 -3.76
CA ALA A 142 -14.57 -2.94 -4.15
C ALA A 142 -13.42 -3.36 -3.22
N MET A 143 -12.52 -2.44 -2.87
CA MET A 143 -11.45 -2.69 -1.89
C MET A 143 -12.02 -3.08 -0.53
N ALA A 144 -13.03 -2.34 -0.05
CA ALA A 144 -13.67 -2.62 1.23
C ALA A 144 -14.34 -3.99 1.29
N ILE A 145 -14.97 -4.42 0.18
CA ILE A 145 -15.64 -5.73 0.08
C ILE A 145 -14.62 -6.86 0.02
N GLU A 146 -13.62 -6.76 -0.85
CA GLU A 146 -12.66 -7.86 -1.06
C GLU A 146 -11.50 -7.88 -0.07
N GLY A 147 -11.32 -6.82 0.71
CA GLY A 147 -10.26 -6.76 1.73
C GLY A 147 -8.85 -6.67 1.16
N CYS A 148 -8.69 -6.40 -0.14
CA CYS A 148 -7.41 -6.21 -0.83
C CYS A 148 -6.83 -4.81 -0.57
N CYS A 149 -6.61 -4.49 0.71
CA CYS A 149 -6.22 -3.16 1.15
C CYS A 149 -4.71 -3.00 1.37
N GLY A 150 -3.94 -4.08 1.45
CA GLY A 150 -2.56 -4.05 1.96
C GLY A 150 -2.48 -3.46 3.38
N TYR A 151 -1.29 -3.02 3.77
CA TYR A 151 -1.03 -2.61 5.14
C TYR A 151 0.09 -1.57 5.26
N TYR A 152 -0.08 -0.71 6.26
CA TYR A 152 0.90 0.27 6.67
C TYR A 152 1.94 -0.31 7.61
N LEU A 153 3.14 0.23 7.49
CA LEU A 153 4.31 -0.15 8.25
C LEU A 153 4.95 1.10 8.87
N ALA A 154 5.28 1.01 10.15
CA ALA A 154 6.13 1.94 10.87
C ALA A 154 7.59 1.47 10.78
N VAL A 155 8.52 2.42 10.71
CA VAL A 155 9.95 2.12 10.74
C VAL A 155 10.41 2.06 12.19
N GLU A 156 10.66 0.85 12.70
CA GLU A 156 11.22 0.66 14.04
C GLU A 156 12.73 0.77 14.05
N GLN A 157 13.39 0.14 13.07
CA GLN A 157 14.83 0.26 12.83
C GLN A 157 15.05 0.80 11.41
N PRO A 158 15.53 2.06 11.26
CA PRO A 158 16.00 2.61 9.99
C PRO A 158 17.13 1.77 9.39
N GLY A 159 17.30 1.84 8.08
CA GLY A 159 18.30 1.05 7.36
C GLY A 159 18.14 1.16 5.86
N THR A 160 18.38 0.07 5.14
CA THR A 160 18.29 0.02 3.67
C THR A 160 17.41 -1.13 3.22
N LEU A 161 16.61 -0.92 2.17
CA LEU A 161 15.84 -1.97 1.51
C LEU A 161 16.19 -2.06 0.03
N ALA A 162 16.08 -3.23 -0.56
CA ALA A 162 16.21 -3.42 -2.01
C ALA A 162 15.15 -4.40 -2.53
N ALA A 163 14.72 -4.20 -3.78
CA ALA A 163 13.94 -5.23 -4.47
C ALA A 163 14.72 -6.56 -4.49
N GLY A 164 14.00 -7.67 -4.38
CA GLY A 164 14.58 -9.00 -4.23
C GLY A 164 14.77 -9.45 -2.78
N GLN A 165 14.79 -8.52 -1.81
CA GLN A 165 15.02 -8.87 -0.41
C GLN A 165 13.85 -9.65 0.21
N GLN A 166 14.19 -10.47 1.20
CA GLN A 166 13.22 -11.20 1.99
C GLN A 166 13.18 -10.68 3.43
N ALA A 167 11.98 -10.62 3.98
CA ALA A 167 11.74 -10.39 5.40
C ALA A 167 11.24 -11.67 6.07
N VAL A 168 11.77 -11.90 7.27
CA VAL A 168 11.24 -12.86 8.23
C VAL A 168 10.16 -12.17 9.06
N LEU A 169 8.95 -12.74 9.06
CA LEU A 169 7.86 -12.27 9.93
C LEU A 169 8.11 -12.76 11.35
N LYS A 170 8.18 -11.82 12.30
CA LYS A 170 8.18 -12.12 13.74
C LYS A 170 6.86 -11.66 14.34
N PRO A 171 6.06 -12.58 14.90
CA PRO A 171 4.78 -12.23 15.52
C PRO A 171 4.94 -11.18 16.63
N GLY A 172 4.09 -10.16 16.61
CA GLY A 172 3.91 -9.24 17.73
C GLY A 172 2.85 -9.76 18.72
N GLN A 173 2.33 -8.86 19.55
CA GLN A 173 1.09 -9.16 20.31
C GLN A 173 -0.09 -9.14 19.34
N ARG A 174 -0.56 -10.32 18.95
CA ARG A 174 -1.60 -10.47 17.94
C ARG A 174 -2.99 -10.32 18.57
N GLY A 175 -3.67 -9.24 18.21
CA GLY A 175 -5.10 -9.04 18.47
C GLY A 175 -5.92 -9.30 17.22
N LEU A 176 -5.96 -8.29 16.33
CA LEU A 176 -6.66 -8.36 15.05
C LEU A 176 -5.66 -8.53 13.89
N SER A 177 -6.00 -9.40 12.93
CA SER A 177 -5.33 -9.39 11.63
C SER A 177 -5.65 -8.09 10.89
N ILE A 178 -4.86 -7.76 9.86
CA ILE A 178 -5.14 -6.62 9.00
C ILE A 178 -6.52 -6.76 8.36
N ALA A 179 -6.88 -7.95 7.89
CA ALA A 179 -8.21 -8.23 7.34
C ALA A 179 -9.34 -7.98 8.35
N GLN A 180 -9.18 -8.44 9.60
CA GLN A 180 -10.17 -8.23 10.67
C GLN A 180 -10.28 -6.75 11.07
N ALA A 181 -9.14 -6.06 11.21
CA ALA A 181 -9.09 -4.64 11.53
C ALA A 181 -9.74 -3.80 10.43
N PHE A 182 -9.55 -4.18 9.16
CA PHE A 182 -10.15 -3.52 8.01
C PHE A 182 -11.67 -3.74 7.97
N ALA A 183 -12.12 -4.99 8.05
CA ALA A 183 -13.54 -5.33 8.07
C ALA A 183 -14.30 -4.62 9.22
N GLY A 184 -13.69 -4.56 10.41
CA GLY A 184 -14.26 -3.88 11.57
C GLY A 184 -14.49 -2.37 11.38
N LYS A 185 -13.73 -1.70 10.51
CA LYS A 185 -13.96 -0.28 10.17
C LYS A 185 -15.19 -0.10 9.27
N PHE A 186 -15.39 -0.98 8.29
CA PHE A 186 -16.50 -0.86 7.34
C PHE A 186 -17.83 -1.42 7.87
N ALA A 187 -17.79 -2.38 8.81
CA ALA A 187 -18.98 -2.86 9.50
C ALA A 187 -19.70 -1.75 10.30
N LYS A 188 -18.97 -0.73 10.77
CA LYS A 188 -19.54 0.43 11.48
C LYS A 188 -20.30 1.40 10.58
N HIS A 189 -20.10 1.32 9.26
CA HIS A 189 -20.73 2.22 8.27
C HIS A 189 -21.82 1.55 7.44
N SER A 190 -22.12 0.27 7.74
CA SER A 190 -23.20 -0.50 7.11
C SER A 190 -24.46 -0.59 7.99
N ARG A 191 -24.55 0.24 9.04
CA ARG A 191 -25.72 0.39 9.91
C ARG A 191 -26.40 1.72 9.66
#